data_AF-A0A7L2DBM0-F1
#
_entry.id   AF-A0A7L2DBM0-F1
#
_cell.length_a   1.000
_cell.length_b   1.000
_cell.length_c   1.000
_cell.angle_alpha   90.00
_cell.angle_beta   90.00
_cell.angle_gamma   90.00
#
_symmetry.space_group_name_H-M   'P 1'
#
loop_
_entity.id
_entity.type
_entity.pdbx_description
1 polymer ?
#
loop_
_entity_poly.entity_id
_entity_poly.type
_entity_poly.pdbx_seq_one_letter_code
_entity_poly.pdbx_strand_id
1 'polypeptide(L)'
;RYMAIIHPLRPRLSAAATKVLVGLIWLLALLLAFPQGYFSVTAELPGRFVCLVEWPEPGGDASGKAYHFSMTVLLYLLPLLVIGCAYAAVGRTLWASAIPGDSSDRYHEQVSAKRKVVKMMIIVVCTFALCWLPYHVYFTLQYLRPEWYWRRSIQQIYLAVMWLAMSSTMYNPIIYCCLNDR
;
A
#
# COMPACT_ATOMS: atom_id res chain seq x y z
N ARG A 1 4.09 12.71 -8.22
CA ARG A 1 5.04 13.71 -7.62
C ARG A 1 6.42 13.67 -8.27
N TYR A 2 7.00 12.47 -8.48
CA TYR A 2 8.27 12.28 -9.19
C TYR A 2 8.43 13.12 -10.47
N MET A 3 7.52 12.97 -11.46
CA MET A 3 7.58 13.71 -12.74
C MET A 3 7.61 15.24 -12.56
N ALA A 4 6.85 15.77 -11.60
CA ALA A 4 6.77 17.20 -11.38
C ALA A 4 8.03 17.81 -10.75
N ILE A 5 8.87 16.99 -10.11
CA ILE A 5 10.09 17.44 -9.42
C ILE A 5 11.33 17.12 -10.26
N ILE A 6 11.40 15.92 -10.84
CA ILE A 6 12.56 15.44 -11.62
C ILE A 6 12.52 15.95 -13.07
N HIS A 7 11.33 16.12 -13.67
CA HIS A 7 11.17 16.52 -15.07
C HIS A 7 10.25 17.74 -15.22
N PRO A 8 10.68 18.93 -14.76
CA PRO A 8 9.83 20.13 -14.73
C PRO A 8 9.38 20.61 -16.13
N LEU A 9 10.12 20.25 -17.18
CA LEU A 9 9.87 20.64 -18.58
C LEU A 9 8.96 19.66 -19.35
N ARG A 10 8.62 18.49 -18.78
CA ARG A 10 7.70 17.55 -19.44
C ARG A 10 6.24 17.93 -19.16
N PRO A 11 5.35 17.87 -20.17
CA PRO A 11 3.94 18.20 -20.00
C PRO A 11 3.31 17.30 -18.93
N ARG A 12 2.48 17.92 -18.10
CA ARG A 12 1.80 17.24 -16.98
C ARG A 12 0.69 16.34 -17.51
N LEU A 13 0.38 15.30 -16.74
CA LEU A 13 -0.77 14.44 -17.02
C LEU A 13 -2.04 15.30 -17.06
N SER A 14 -2.82 15.21 -18.15
CA SER A 14 -4.07 15.96 -18.29
C SER A 14 -5.14 15.43 -17.33
N ALA A 15 -6.17 16.23 -17.06
CA ALA A 15 -7.29 15.81 -16.22
C ALA A 15 -8.02 14.59 -16.83
N ALA A 16 -8.16 14.54 -18.16
CA ALA A 16 -8.73 13.40 -18.86
C ALA A 16 -7.86 12.13 -18.70
N ALA A 17 -6.55 12.25 -18.91
CA ALA A 17 -5.62 11.14 -18.72
C ALA A 17 -5.59 10.64 -17.26
N THR A 18 -5.76 11.54 -16.29
CA THR A 18 -5.88 11.19 -14.87
C THR A 18 -7.14 10.37 -14.60
N LYS A 19 -8.30 10.77 -15.16
CA LYS A 19 -9.56 10.00 -15.02
C LYS A 19 -9.45 8.61 -15.64
N VAL A 20 -8.86 8.50 -16.83
CA VAL A 20 -8.61 7.20 -17.50
C VAL A 20 -7.73 6.31 -16.61
N LEU A 21 -6.64 6.86 -16.08
CA LEU A 21 -5.74 6.11 -15.20
C LEU A 21 -6.44 5.60 -13.93
N VAL A 22 -7.28 6.44 -13.31
CA VAL A 22 -8.09 6.02 -12.15
C VAL A 22 -9.05 4.89 -12.53
N GLY A 23 -9.71 4.97 -13.68
CA GLY A 23 -10.58 3.89 -14.17
C GLY A 23 -9.83 2.58 -14.40
N LEU A 24 -8.62 2.64 -14.97
CA LEU A 24 -7.77 1.46 -15.17
C LEU A 24 -7.32 0.84 -13.85
N ILE A 25 -6.98 1.66 -12.85
CA ILE A 25 -6.62 1.18 -11.50
C ILE A 25 -7.79 0.42 -10.87
N TRP A 26 -9.01 0.96 -10.97
CA TRP A 26 -10.21 0.28 -10.45
C TRP A 26 -10.50 -1.02 -11.17
N LEU A 27 -10.44 -1.03 -12.51
CA LEU A 27 -10.64 -2.25 -13.29
C LEU A 27 -9.62 -3.33 -12.90
N LEU A 28 -8.34 -2.97 -12.81
CA LEU A 28 -7.29 -3.89 -12.40
C LEU A 28 -7.50 -4.40 -10.97
N ALA A 29 -7.89 -3.53 -10.03
CA ALA A 29 -8.17 -3.92 -8.66
C ALA A 29 -9.33 -4.92 -8.57
N LEU A 30 -10.40 -4.71 -9.33
CA LEU A 30 -11.52 -5.65 -9.41
C LEU A 30 -11.11 -7.00 -10.02
N LEU A 31 -10.33 -6.98 -11.10
CA LEU A 31 -9.81 -8.19 -11.73
C LEU A 31 -8.92 -8.99 -10.78
N LEU A 32 -8.04 -8.32 -10.01
CA LEU A 32 -7.17 -8.98 -9.04
C LEU A 32 -7.94 -9.51 -7.83
N ALA A 33 -8.99 -8.82 -7.37
CA ALA A 33 -9.82 -9.26 -6.24
C ALA A 33 -10.82 -10.37 -6.61
N PHE A 34 -11.17 -10.49 -7.90
CA PHE A 34 -12.19 -11.40 -8.39
C PHE A 34 -11.97 -12.88 -7.99
N PRO A 35 -10.78 -13.49 -8.14
CA PRO A 35 -10.59 -14.91 -7.81
C PRO A 35 -10.93 -15.23 -6.35
N GLN A 36 -10.50 -14.37 -5.41
CA GLN A 36 -10.80 -14.57 -3.99
C GLN A 36 -12.30 -14.49 -3.71
N GLY A 37 -13.02 -13.56 -4.36
CA GLY A 37 -14.47 -13.46 -4.24
C GLY A 37 -15.20 -14.64 -4.88
N TYR A 38 -14.75 -15.09 -6.05
CA TYR A 38 -15.35 -16.19 -6.80
C TYR A 38 -15.24 -17.54 -6.08
N PHE A 39 -14.10 -17.80 -5.42
CA PHE A 39 -13.84 -19.03 -4.65
C PHE A 39 -14.25 -18.93 -3.17
N SER A 40 -14.92 -17.85 -2.75
CA SER A 40 -15.43 -17.73 -1.38
C SER A 40 -16.70 -18.57 -1.21
N VAL A 41 -16.71 -19.45 -0.23
CA VAL A 41 -17.83 -20.34 0.10
C VAL A 41 -18.19 -20.23 1.58
N THR A 42 -19.44 -20.54 1.91
CA THR A 42 -19.90 -20.65 3.30
C THR A 42 -19.98 -22.11 3.72
N ALA A 43 -19.36 -22.45 4.84
CA ALA A 43 -19.41 -23.78 5.43
C ALA A 43 -20.09 -23.75 6.80
N GLU A 44 -20.87 -24.78 7.11
CA GLU A 44 -21.49 -24.97 8.41
C GLU A 44 -20.56 -25.81 9.31
N LEU A 45 -20.16 -25.25 10.45
CA LEU A 45 -19.46 -25.95 11.51
C LEU A 45 -20.39 -26.11 12.72
N PRO A 46 -20.13 -27.05 13.64
CA PRO A 46 -20.96 -27.20 14.85
C PRO A 46 -21.14 -25.86 15.59
N GLY A 47 -22.35 -25.32 15.54
CA GLY A 47 -22.74 -24.08 16.21
C GLY A 47 -22.32 -22.76 15.53
N ARG A 48 -21.80 -22.76 14.29
CA ARG A 48 -21.47 -21.52 13.55
C ARG A 48 -21.40 -21.69 12.04
N PHE A 49 -21.73 -20.64 11.30
CA PHE A 49 -21.38 -20.49 9.89
C PHE A 49 -20.04 -19.79 9.74
N VAL A 50 -19.20 -20.28 8.84
CA VAL A 50 -17.91 -19.64 8.49
C VAL A 50 -17.87 -19.33 6.99
N CYS A 51 -17.21 -18.23 6.63
CA CYS A 51 -16.87 -17.91 5.26
C CYS A 51 -15.39 -18.19 5.06
N LEU A 52 -15.05 -19.02 4.08
CA LEU A 52 -13.68 -19.41 3.76
C LEU A 52 -13.48 -19.44 2.24
N VAL A 53 -12.24 -19.31 1.80
CA VAL A 53 -11.89 -19.41 0.38
C VAL A 53 -11.47 -20.83 0.09
N GLU A 54 -12.17 -21.50 -0.82
CA GLU A 54 -11.92 -22.89 -1.22
C GLU A 54 -11.32 -22.92 -2.63
N TRP A 55 -9.99 -23.10 -2.71
CA TRP A 55 -9.28 -23.16 -3.98
C TRP A 55 -9.51 -24.51 -4.67
N PRO A 56 -9.77 -24.54 -5.99
CA PRO A 56 -10.13 -25.76 -6.70
C PRO A 56 -8.87 -26.59 -7.03
N GLU A 57 -8.38 -27.39 -6.09
CA GLU A 57 -7.26 -28.31 -6.33
C GLU A 57 -7.47 -29.69 -5.67
N PRO A 58 -7.37 -30.80 -6.43
CA PRO A 58 -7.33 -32.13 -5.85
C PRO A 58 -5.94 -32.38 -5.24
N GLY A 59 -5.83 -32.22 -3.92
CA GLY A 59 -4.67 -32.68 -3.14
C GLY A 59 -3.66 -31.62 -2.68
N GLY A 60 -3.97 -30.32 -2.76
CA GLY A 60 -3.06 -29.28 -2.28
C GLY A 60 -3.65 -27.87 -2.21
N ASP A 61 -2.87 -26.95 -1.65
CA ASP A 61 -3.19 -25.51 -1.51
C ASP A 61 -2.21 -24.66 -2.35
N ALA A 62 -1.80 -25.16 -3.52
CA ALA A 62 -0.76 -24.53 -4.34
C ALA A 62 -1.28 -23.26 -5.01
N SER A 63 -2.49 -23.30 -5.59
CA SER A 63 -3.16 -22.13 -6.16
C SER A 63 -3.41 -21.04 -5.11
N GLY A 64 -3.88 -21.40 -3.92
CA GLY A 64 -4.11 -20.45 -2.83
C GLY A 64 -2.83 -19.77 -2.37
N LYS A 65 -1.77 -20.54 -2.18
CA LYS A 65 -0.42 -20.00 -1.91
C LYS A 65 0.06 -19.08 -3.03
N ALA A 66 0.03 -19.54 -4.28
CA ALA A 66 0.52 -18.78 -5.42
C ALA A 66 -0.23 -17.44 -5.56
N TYR A 67 -1.56 -17.47 -5.41
CA TYR A 67 -2.38 -16.26 -5.40
C TYR A 67 -1.99 -15.32 -4.25
N HIS A 68 -1.91 -15.83 -3.02
CA HIS A 68 -1.56 -15.01 -1.85
C HIS A 68 -0.20 -14.32 -1.98
N PHE A 69 0.84 -15.05 -2.37
CA PHE A 69 2.17 -14.50 -2.57
C PHE A 69 2.20 -13.51 -3.74
N SER A 70 1.52 -13.82 -4.85
CA SER A 70 1.41 -12.90 -5.99
C SER A 70 0.74 -11.59 -5.60
N MET A 71 -0.38 -11.65 -4.86
CA MET A 71 -1.07 -10.45 -4.38
C MET A 71 -0.22 -9.65 -3.39
N THR A 72 0.50 -10.31 -2.48
CA THR A 72 1.43 -9.64 -1.55
C THR A 72 2.55 -8.91 -2.31
N VAL A 73 3.09 -9.50 -3.37
CA VAL A 73 4.09 -8.83 -4.20
C VAL A 73 3.46 -7.65 -4.96
N LEU A 74 2.37 -7.88 -5.69
CA LEU A 74 1.78 -6.90 -6.60
C LEU A 74 1.11 -5.72 -5.87
N LEU A 75 0.47 -5.96 -4.74
CA LEU A 75 -0.34 -4.97 -4.04
C LEU A 75 0.39 -4.30 -2.87
N TYR A 76 1.48 -4.90 -2.38
CA TYR A 76 2.21 -4.37 -1.22
C TYR A 76 3.70 -4.13 -1.53
N LEU A 77 4.49 -5.17 -1.84
CA LEU A 77 5.95 -5.01 -1.98
C LEU A 77 6.37 -4.18 -3.19
N LEU A 78 5.81 -4.46 -4.38
CA LEU A 78 6.16 -3.76 -5.61
C LEU A 78 5.77 -2.28 -5.55
N PRO A 79 4.54 -1.89 -5.13
CA PRO A 79 4.20 -0.48 -4.96
C PRO A 79 5.10 0.22 -3.95
N LEU A 80 5.40 -0.40 -2.81
CA LEU A 80 6.30 0.18 -1.80
C LEU A 80 7.72 0.38 -2.36
N LEU A 81 8.25 -0.57 -3.12
CA LEU A 81 9.54 -0.44 -3.77
C LEU A 81 9.56 0.71 -4.78
N VAL A 82 8.57 0.75 -5.69
CA VAL A 82 8.47 1.81 -6.72
C VAL A 82 8.35 3.18 -6.07
N ILE A 83 7.48 3.32 -5.07
CA ILE A 83 7.25 4.58 -4.36
C ILE A 83 8.49 4.98 -3.54
N GLY A 84 9.11 4.01 -2.86
CA GLY A 84 10.35 4.20 -2.09
C GLY A 84 11.50 4.69 -2.97
N CYS A 85 11.74 4.03 -4.11
CA CYS A 85 12.75 4.46 -5.08
C CYS A 85 12.44 5.86 -5.66
N ALA A 86 11.18 6.13 -6.00
CA ALA A 86 10.77 7.43 -6.51
C ALA A 86 11.00 8.55 -5.50
N TYR A 87 10.65 8.34 -4.22
CA TYR A 87 10.87 9.34 -3.18
C TYR A 87 12.33 9.46 -2.76
N ALA A 88 13.10 8.37 -2.79
CA ALA A 88 14.55 8.43 -2.58
C ALA A 88 15.24 9.27 -3.67
N ALA A 89 14.84 9.11 -4.94
CA ALA A 89 15.35 9.92 -6.04
C ALA A 89 14.96 11.40 -5.87
N VAL A 90 13.69 11.68 -5.56
CA VAL A 90 13.19 13.04 -5.30
C VAL A 90 13.90 13.68 -4.10
N GLY A 91 14.14 12.92 -3.03
CA GLY A 91 14.87 13.37 -1.85
C GLY A 91 16.32 13.71 -2.18
N ARG A 92 17.03 12.85 -2.90
CA ARG A 92 18.39 13.14 -3.35
C ARG A 92 18.45 14.44 -4.16
N THR A 93 17.54 14.65 -5.11
CA THR A 93 17.49 15.89 -5.88
C THR A 93 17.20 17.11 -4.99
N LEU A 94 16.13 17.08 -4.18
CA LEU A 94 15.74 18.24 -3.38
C LEU A 94 16.74 18.64 -2.29
N TRP A 95 17.52 17.70 -1.76
CA TRP A 95 18.55 17.97 -0.75
C TRP A 95 19.93 18.26 -1.36
N ALA A 96 20.25 17.71 -2.54
CA ALA A 96 21.49 18.04 -3.26
C ALA A 96 21.42 19.38 -4.00
N SER A 97 20.22 19.87 -4.37
CA SER A 97 20.02 21.16 -5.06
C SER A 97 20.21 22.41 -4.17
N ALA A 98 21.00 22.34 -3.10
CA ALA A 98 21.50 23.53 -2.42
C ALA A 98 22.52 24.22 -3.35
N ILE A 99 22.02 25.01 -4.32
CA ILE A 99 22.86 25.75 -5.26
C ILE A 99 23.54 26.87 -4.47
N PRO A 100 24.88 26.89 -4.34
CA PRO A 100 25.59 28.01 -3.74
C PRO A 100 25.46 29.22 -4.68
N GLY A 101 24.73 30.26 -4.27
CA GLY A 101 24.72 31.56 -4.97
C GLY A 101 23.40 32.02 -5.60
N ASP A 102 22.31 31.24 -5.56
CA ASP A 102 20.97 31.76 -5.92
C ASP A 102 20.25 32.25 -4.67
N SER A 103 20.35 33.55 -4.40
CA SER A 103 19.82 34.24 -3.22
C SER A 103 18.36 34.67 -3.36
N SER A 104 17.60 34.11 -4.30
CA SER A 104 16.18 34.46 -4.41
C SER A 104 15.35 33.75 -3.33
N ASP A 105 14.79 34.53 -2.40
CA ASP A 105 13.91 34.02 -1.34
C ASP A 105 12.76 33.16 -1.90
N ARG A 106 12.26 33.52 -3.10
CA ARG A 106 11.26 32.75 -3.85
C ARG A 106 11.70 31.34 -4.22
N TYR A 107 12.97 31.11 -4.56
CA TYR A 107 13.48 29.77 -4.86
C TYR A 107 13.53 28.90 -3.59
N HIS A 108 14.04 29.46 -2.49
CA HIS A 108 14.07 28.79 -1.20
C HIS A 108 12.67 28.41 -0.69
N GLU A 109 11.70 29.30 -0.85
CA GLU A 109 10.29 29.07 -0.48
C GLU A 109 9.66 27.96 -1.34
N GLN A 110 9.92 27.93 -2.65
CA GLN A 110 9.44 26.85 -3.53
C GLN A 110 10.06 25.48 -3.18
N VAL A 111 11.35 25.44 -2.85
CA VAL A 111 12.04 24.21 -2.47
C VAL A 111 11.56 23.70 -1.11
N SER A 112 11.38 24.58 -0.12
CA SER A 112 10.87 24.21 1.20
C SER A 112 9.44 23.65 1.12
N ALA A 113 8.56 24.26 0.32
CA ALA A 113 7.22 23.76 0.05
C ALA A 113 7.24 22.36 -0.60
N LYS A 114 8.12 22.14 -1.59
CA LYS A 114 8.29 20.81 -2.22
C LYS A 114 8.78 19.76 -1.21
N ARG A 115 9.73 20.12 -0.34
CA ARG A 115 10.22 19.23 0.73
C ARG A 115 9.11 18.87 1.72
N LYS A 116 8.26 19.83 2.12
CA LYS A 116 7.11 19.58 3.01
C LYS A 116 6.13 18.56 2.42
N VAL A 117 5.77 18.73 1.15
CA VAL A 117 4.92 17.77 0.43
C VAL A 117 5.56 16.38 0.35
N VAL A 118 6.87 16.29 0.07
CA VAL A 118 7.57 15.00 -0.01
C VAL A 118 7.63 14.34 1.37
N LYS A 119 7.95 15.08 2.44
CA LYS A 119 7.95 14.58 3.81
C LYS A 119 6.58 14.03 4.21
N MET A 120 5.51 14.76 3.89
CA MET A 120 4.13 14.31 4.11
C MET A 120 3.84 12.99 3.38
N MET A 121 4.20 12.88 2.10
CA MET A 121 4.01 11.65 1.33
C MET A 121 4.83 10.47 1.88
N ILE A 122 6.07 10.70 2.33
CA ILE A 122 6.90 9.66 2.98
C ILE A 122 6.19 9.13 4.23
N ILE A 123 5.64 10.02 5.06
CA ILE A 123 4.91 9.63 6.27
C ILE A 123 3.70 8.77 5.92
N VAL A 124 2.89 9.18 4.93
CA VAL A 124 1.75 8.37 4.45
C VAL A 124 2.19 6.96 4.03
N VAL A 125 3.27 6.85 3.25
CA VAL A 125 3.78 5.55 2.76
C VAL A 125 4.29 4.69 3.91
N CYS A 126 5.06 5.26 4.84
CA CYS A 126 5.55 4.54 6.01
C CYS A 126 4.40 4.05 6.90
N THR A 127 3.39 4.89 7.15
CA THR A 127 2.19 4.51 7.90
C THR A 127 1.47 3.35 7.21
N PHE A 128 1.23 3.43 5.90
CA PHE A 128 0.64 2.33 5.15
C PHE A 128 1.46 1.04 5.26
N ALA A 129 2.79 1.12 5.06
CA ALA A 129 3.68 -0.03 5.14
C ALA A 129 3.61 -0.69 6.52
N LEU A 130 3.70 0.08 7.60
CA LEU A 130 3.72 -0.42 8.97
C LEU A 130 2.37 -1.03 9.39
N CYS A 131 1.25 -0.43 8.96
CA CYS A 131 -0.07 -0.95 9.28
C CYS A 131 -0.37 -2.29 8.60
N TRP A 132 0.07 -2.45 7.34
CA TRP A 132 -0.23 -3.65 6.55
C TRP A 132 0.82 -4.76 6.70
N LEU A 133 2.01 -4.47 7.21
CA LEU A 133 3.05 -5.48 7.40
C LEU A 133 2.58 -6.66 8.28
N PRO A 134 1.96 -6.45 9.46
CA PRO A 134 1.51 -7.55 10.31
C PRO A 134 0.45 -8.42 9.63
N TYR A 135 -0.39 -7.82 8.78
CA TYR A 135 -1.40 -8.54 7.99
C TYR A 135 -0.73 -9.49 7.00
N HIS A 136 0.20 -9.01 6.18
CA HIS A 136 0.91 -9.87 5.23
C HIS A 136 1.74 -10.94 5.94
N VAL A 137 2.39 -10.61 7.06
CA VAL A 137 3.16 -11.57 7.86
C VAL A 137 2.25 -12.66 8.44
N TYR A 138 1.09 -12.29 8.99
CA TYR A 138 0.11 -13.23 9.51
C TYR A 138 -0.28 -14.23 8.40
N PHE A 139 -0.87 -13.78 7.31
CA PHE A 139 -1.34 -14.68 6.25
C PHE A 139 -0.21 -15.48 5.58
N THR A 140 1.00 -14.93 5.48
CA THR A 140 2.17 -15.69 5.01
C THR A 140 2.51 -16.84 5.96
N LEU A 141 2.51 -16.60 7.28
CA LEU A 141 2.77 -17.63 8.29
C LEU A 141 1.69 -18.72 8.31
N GLN A 142 0.46 -18.43 7.89
CA GLN A 142 -0.59 -19.45 7.76
C GLN A 142 -0.18 -20.57 6.79
N TYR A 143 0.49 -20.21 5.69
CA TYR A 143 0.95 -21.18 4.69
C TYR A 143 2.28 -21.84 5.06
N LEU A 144 3.16 -21.15 5.80
CA LEU A 144 4.49 -21.67 6.18
C LEU A 144 4.48 -22.49 7.47
N ARG A 145 3.58 -22.14 8.41
CA ARG A 145 3.52 -22.66 9.78
C ARG A 145 2.05 -22.85 10.24
N PRO A 146 1.26 -23.69 9.54
CA PRO A 146 -0.15 -23.89 9.85
C PRO A 146 -0.38 -24.40 11.29
N GLU A 147 0.60 -25.05 11.90
CA GLU A 147 0.52 -25.57 13.26
C GLU A 147 0.30 -24.47 14.33
N TRP A 148 0.71 -23.22 14.07
CA TRP A 148 0.51 -22.11 15.01
C TRP A 148 -0.93 -21.62 15.06
N TYR A 149 -1.70 -21.91 14.01
CA TYR A 149 -3.08 -21.45 13.84
C TYR A 149 -4.10 -22.28 14.62
N TRP A 150 -3.67 -23.40 15.22
CA TRP A 150 -4.52 -24.18 16.14
C TRP A 150 -4.51 -23.65 17.57
N ARG A 151 -3.66 -22.66 17.89
CA ARG A 151 -3.57 -22.09 19.23
C ARG A 151 -4.77 -21.18 19.53
N ARG A 152 -5.32 -21.26 20.74
CA ARG A 152 -6.47 -20.44 21.18
C ARG A 152 -6.25 -18.93 21.02
N SER A 153 -5.00 -18.47 21.14
CA SER A 153 -4.64 -17.05 20.99
C SER A 153 -4.70 -16.53 19.55
N ILE A 154 -4.81 -17.40 18.54
CA ILE A 154 -4.74 -16.99 17.13
C ILE A 154 -5.86 -15.99 16.75
N GLN A 155 -7.04 -16.14 17.34
CA GLN A 155 -8.18 -15.26 17.06
C GLN A 155 -7.92 -13.84 17.57
N GLN A 156 -7.28 -13.69 18.73
CA GLN A 156 -6.93 -12.38 19.27
C GLN A 156 -5.84 -11.70 18.43
N ILE A 157 -4.86 -12.48 17.98
CA ILE A 157 -3.82 -12.01 17.06
C ILE A 157 -4.45 -11.54 15.74
N TYR A 158 -5.36 -12.34 15.16
CA TYR A 158 -6.08 -11.98 13.94
C TYR A 158 -6.81 -10.65 14.08
N LEU A 159 -7.58 -10.47 15.17
CA LEU A 159 -8.34 -9.24 15.42
C LEU A 159 -7.41 -8.03 15.56
N ALA A 160 -6.30 -8.16 16.28
CA ALA A 160 -5.32 -7.07 16.44
C ALA A 160 -4.65 -6.69 15.11
N VAL A 161 -4.23 -7.69 14.34
CA VAL A 161 -3.61 -7.50 13.02
C VAL A 161 -4.58 -6.85 12.04
N MET A 162 -5.83 -7.33 12.00
CA MET A 162 -6.86 -6.76 11.14
C MET A 162 -7.19 -5.32 11.54
N TRP A 163 -7.32 -5.05 12.84
CA TRP A 163 -7.59 -3.71 13.35
C TRP A 163 -6.51 -2.71 12.92
N LEU A 164 -5.24 -3.08 13.06
CA LEU A 164 -4.11 -2.25 12.65
C LEU A 164 -4.04 -2.03 11.13
N ALA A 165 -4.36 -3.04 10.33
CA ALA A 165 -4.42 -2.88 8.87
C ALA A 165 -5.53 -1.89 8.48
N MET A 166 -6.72 -2.03 9.08
CA MET A 166 -7.88 -1.18 8.79
C MET A 166 -7.68 0.27 9.27
N SER A 167 -6.96 0.48 10.38
CA SER A 167 -6.70 1.83 10.90
C SER A 167 -5.88 2.70 9.93
N SER A 168 -5.16 2.10 8.98
CA SER A 168 -4.43 2.80 7.92
C SER A 168 -5.28 3.81 7.14
N THR A 169 -6.58 3.54 7.01
CA THR A 169 -7.54 4.39 6.30
C THR A 169 -7.81 5.72 7.01
N MET A 170 -7.69 5.75 8.35
CA MET A 170 -7.96 6.93 9.18
C MET A 170 -6.77 7.90 9.24
N TYR A 171 -5.55 7.41 9.08
CA TYR A 171 -4.36 8.24 9.28
C TYR A 171 -4.14 9.26 8.16
N ASN A 172 -4.63 9.00 6.94
CA ASN A 172 -4.41 9.88 5.79
C ASN A 172 -4.90 11.32 6.04
N PRO A 173 -6.18 11.58 6.40
CA PRO A 173 -6.64 12.92 6.76
C PRO A 173 -5.84 13.57 7.90
N ILE A 174 -5.51 12.81 8.95
CA ILE A 174 -4.76 13.32 10.11
C ILE A 174 -3.39 13.82 9.67
N ILE A 175 -2.68 13.02 8.87
CA ILE A 175 -1.37 13.38 8.32
C ILE A 175 -1.47 14.64 7.46
N TYR A 176 -2.51 14.74 6.62
CA TYR A 176 -2.74 15.93 5.79
C TYR A 176 -3.01 17.17 6.64
N CYS A 177 -3.89 17.10 7.64
CA CYS A 177 -4.18 18.24 8.51
C CYS A 177 -2.96 18.69 9.33
N CYS A 178 -2.12 17.76 9.79
CA CYS A 178 -0.94 18.11 10.58
C CYS A 178 0.24 18.66 9.75
N LEU A 179 0.33 18.30 8.46
CA LEU A 179 1.50 18.58 7.62
C LEU A 179 1.21 19.43 6.40
N ASN A 180 -0.04 19.84 6.17
CA ASN A 180 -0.43 20.76 5.11
C ASN A 180 -1.06 22.01 5.74
N ASP A 181 -0.44 23.18 5.56
CA ASP A 181 -0.93 24.46 6.12
C ASP A 181 -2.01 25.11 5.23
N ARG A 182 -2.57 24.34 4.29
CA ARG A 182 -3.65 24.75 3.37
C ARG A 182 -4.89 23.95 3.69
#